data_AF-A0A327X5D1-F1
#
_entry.id   AF-A0A327X5D1-F1
#
_cell.length_a   1.000
_cell.length_b   1.000
_cell.length_c   1.000
_cell.angle_alpha   90.00
_cell.angle_beta   90.00
_cell.angle_gamma   90.00
#
_symmetry.space_group_name_H-M   'P 1'
#
loop_
_entity.id
_entity.type
_entity.pdbx_description
1 polymer ?
#
loop_
_entity_poly.entity_id
_entity_poly.type
_entity_poly.pdbx_seq_one_letter_code
_entity_poly.pdbx_strand_id
1 'polypeptide(L)'
;MIPVILSLGIVGAVMYIVYRYSSDSLVNRDRKILLYAEEYSKALKGTDKEYAQMVGREYYSALRQGLLTEDDEKTIASDLAAMDESSFR
;
A
#
# COMPACT_ATOMS: atom_id res chain seq x y z
N MET A 1 20.19 18.49 40.11
CA MET A 1 18.95 17.68 39.92
C MET A 1 18.01 18.24 38.85
N ILE A 2 17.88 19.56 38.69
CA ILE A 2 17.06 20.23 37.65
C ILE A 2 17.38 19.80 36.18
N PRO A 3 18.63 19.55 35.75
CA PRO A 3 18.89 19.21 34.33
C PRO A 3 18.36 17.82 33.93
N VAL A 4 18.19 16.90 34.88
CA VAL A 4 17.72 15.52 34.61
C VAL A 4 16.21 15.48 34.34
N ILE A 5 15.45 16.36 35.00
CA ILE A 5 14.00 16.45 34.82
C ILE A 5 13.67 17.09 33.46
N LEU A 6 14.46 18.10 33.06
CA LEU A 6 14.35 18.74 31.75
C LEU A 6 14.70 17.77 30.60
N SER A 7 15.74 16.94 30.75
CA SER A 7 16.09 15.96 29.73
C SER A 7 15.03 14.86 29.57
N LEU A 8 14.41 14.40 30.65
CA LEU A 8 13.30 13.43 30.59
C LEU A 8 12.06 13.99 29.88
N GLY A 9 11.73 15.26 30.10
CA GLY A 9 10.63 15.93 29.41
C GLY A 9 10.84 16.01 27.90
N ILE A 10 12.07 16.30 27.45
CA ILE A 10 12.41 16.36 26.03
C ILE A 10 12.33 14.97 25.39
N VAL A 11 12.84 13.92 26.05
CA VAL A 11 12.77 12.54 25.55
C VAL A 11 11.32 12.08 25.39
N GLY A 12 10.46 12.39 26.37
CA GLY A 12 9.03 12.08 26.29
C GLY A 12 8.34 12.80 25.13
N ALA A 13 8.63 14.09 24.92
CA ALA A 13 8.08 14.86 23.82
C ALA A 13 8.51 14.33 22.44
N VAL A 14 9.79 13.95 22.29
CA VAL A 14 10.31 13.35 21.05
C VAL A 14 9.65 11.99 20.78
N MET A 15 9.55 11.11 21.78
CA MET A 15 8.84 9.83 21.66
C MET A 15 7.38 10.02 21.25
N TYR A 16 6.68 10.99 21.84
CA TYR A 16 5.28 11.28 21.49
C TYR A 16 5.12 11.74 20.04
N ILE A 17 6.01 12.62 19.57
CA ILE A 17 5.98 13.10 18.17
C ILE A 17 6.26 11.94 17.20
N VAL A 18 7.27 11.11 17.48
CA VAL A 18 7.60 9.93 16.66
C VAL A 18 6.43 8.96 16.61
N TYR A 19 5.80 8.66 17.75
CA TYR A 19 4.64 7.78 17.81
C TYR A 19 3.47 8.33 16.98
N ARG A 20 3.14 9.62 17.13
CA ARG A 20 2.04 10.26 16.41
C ARG A 20 2.26 10.27 14.90
N TYR A 21 3.45 10.67 14.45
CA TYR A 21 3.80 10.68 13.02
C TYR A 21 3.82 9.27 12.41
N SER A 22 4.32 8.28 13.15
CA SER A 22 4.35 6.89 12.69
C SER A 22 2.94 6.33 12.58
N SER A 23 2.07 6.63 13.56
CA SER A 23 0.69 6.16 13.55
C SER A 23 -0.13 6.76 12.41
N ASP A 24 0.00 8.06 12.14
CA ASP A 24 -0.70 8.70 11.01
C ASP A 24 -0.21 8.15 9.66
N SER A 25 1.09 7.88 9.53
CA SER A 25 1.67 7.29 8.31
C SER A 25 1.13 5.88 8.04
N LEU A 26 1.03 5.04 9.08
CA LEU A 26 0.50 3.68 8.96
C LEU A 26 -0.99 3.66 8.60
N VAL A 27 -1.81 4.47 9.27
CA VAL A 27 -3.25 4.55 8.99
C VAL A 27 -3.53 5.03 7.56
N ASN A 28 -2.77 6.02 7.08
CA ASN A 28 -2.92 6.51 5.71
C ASN A 28 -2.45 5.49 4.67
N ARG A 29 -1.40 4.70 4.99
CA ARG A 29 -0.92 3.62 4.13
C ARG A 29 -1.95 2.51 3.99
N ASP A 30 -2.54 2.06 5.09
CA ASP A 30 -3.55 1.00 5.07
C ASP A 30 -4.78 1.42 4.25
N ARG A 31 -5.23 2.67 4.40
CA ARG A 31 -6.32 3.23 3.58
C ARG A 31 -5.94 3.26 2.09
N LYS A 32 -4.71 3.65 1.75
CA LYS A 32 -4.24 3.71 0.36
C LYS A 32 -4.16 2.30 -0.26
N ILE A 33 -3.70 1.31 0.50
CA ILE A 33 -3.67 -0.10 0.06
C ILE A 33 -5.09 -0.60 -0.20
N LEU A 34 -6.03 -0.35 0.71
CA LEU A 34 -7.44 -0.70 0.55
C LEU A 34 -8.06 -0.09 -0.72
N LEU A 35 -7.80 1.20 -0.97
CA LEU A 35 -8.30 1.87 -2.18
C LEU A 35 -7.77 1.23 -3.46
N TYR A 36 -6.47 0.92 -3.55
CA TYR A 36 -5.93 0.24 -4.72
C TYR A 36 -6.40 -1.21 -4.82
N ALA A 37 -6.62 -1.90 -3.72
CA ALA A 37 -7.17 -3.26 -3.73
C ALA A 37 -8.58 -3.29 -4.33
N GLU A 38 -9.44 -2.35 -3.91
CA GLU A 38 -10.79 -2.21 -4.46
C GLU A 38 -10.75 -1.85 -5.95
N GLU A 39 -9.89 -0.90 -6.33
CA GLU A 39 -9.79 -0.45 -7.70
C GLU A 39 -9.21 -1.53 -8.62
N TYR A 40 -8.22 -2.28 -8.15
CA TYR A 40 -7.67 -3.40 -8.90
C TYR A 40 -8.73 -4.49 -9.10
N SER A 41 -9.51 -4.80 -8.06
CA SER A 41 -10.62 -5.76 -8.16
C SER A 41 -11.69 -5.33 -9.17
N LYS A 42 -11.98 -4.02 -9.26
CA LYS A 42 -12.88 -3.49 -10.29
C LYS A 42 -12.27 -3.58 -11.68
N ALA A 43 -10.99 -3.21 -11.81
CA ALA A 43 -10.28 -3.25 -13.08
C ALA A 43 -10.21 -4.68 -13.66
N LEU A 44 -9.97 -5.67 -12.81
CA LEU A 44 -9.98 -7.10 -13.19
C LEU A 44 -11.35 -7.62 -13.64
N LYS A 45 -12.45 -6.94 -13.28
CA LYS A 45 -13.80 -7.27 -13.77
C LYS A 45 -14.18 -6.50 -15.04
N GLY A 46 -13.38 -5.50 -15.41
CA GLY A 46 -13.55 -4.73 -16.61
C GLY A 46 -12.91 -5.39 -17.83
N THR A 47 -12.86 -4.63 -18.92
CA THR A 47 -12.24 -5.07 -20.18
C THR A 47 -10.90 -4.39 -20.47
N ASP A 48 -10.52 -3.40 -19.64
CA ASP A 48 -9.31 -2.61 -19.84
C ASP A 48 -8.13 -3.24 -19.09
N LYS A 49 -7.35 -4.03 -19.81
CA LYS A 49 -6.16 -4.70 -19.29
C LYS A 49 -5.01 -3.77 -18.97
N GLU A 50 -4.83 -2.70 -19.74
CA GLU A 50 -3.75 -1.74 -19.48
C GLU A 50 -4.03 -1.02 -18.17
N TYR A 51 -5.29 -0.64 -17.95
CA TYR A 51 -5.74 -0.08 -16.68
C TYR A 51 -5.59 -1.08 -15.52
N ALA A 52 -6.02 -2.33 -15.70
CA ALA A 52 -5.86 -3.36 -14.68
C ALA A 52 -4.39 -3.62 -14.34
N GLN A 53 -3.50 -3.64 -15.33
CA GLN A 53 -2.06 -3.78 -15.13
C GLN A 53 -1.48 -2.62 -14.33
N MET A 54 -1.81 -1.38 -14.71
CA MET A 54 -1.36 -0.17 -14.02
C MET A 54 -1.80 -0.18 -12.55
N VAL A 55 -3.09 -0.42 -12.29
CA VAL A 55 -3.63 -0.42 -10.92
C VAL A 55 -3.08 -1.59 -10.09
N GLY A 56 -2.89 -2.76 -10.70
CA GLY A 56 -2.26 -3.91 -10.05
C GLY A 56 -0.83 -3.60 -9.59
N ARG A 57 -0.02 -2.95 -10.44
CA ARG A 57 1.34 -2.50 -10.06
C ARG A 57 1.33 -1.50 -8.92
N GLU A 58 0.41 -0.53 -8.93
CA GLU A 58 0.25 0.43 -7.84
C GLU A 58 -0.17 -0.25 -6.52
N TYR A 59 -1.06 -1.24 -6.59
CA TYR A 59 -1.49 -2.03 -5.44
C TYR A 59 -0.33 -2.82 -4.80
N TYR A 60 0.37 -3.64 -5.59
CA TYR A 60 1.49 -4.45 -5.09
C TYR A 60 2.68 -3.59 -4.66
N SER A 61 2.94 -2.49 -5.36
CA SER A 61 3.90 -1.47 -4.94
C SER A 61 3.52 -0.88 -3.57
N ALA A 62 2.27 -0.48 -3.36
CA ALA A 62 1.81 0.04 -2.07
C ALA A 62 1.91 -0.99 -0.93
N LEU A 63 1.60 -2.26 -1.19
CA LEU A 63 1.80 -3.37 -0.26
C LEU A 63 3.27 -3.51 0.16
N ARG A 64 4.18 -3.42 -0.82
CA ARG A 64 5.63 -3.63 -0.64
C ARG A 64 6.44 -2.35 -0.37
N GLN A 65 5.78 -1.26 0.01
CA GLN A 65 6.44 0.04 0.29
C GLN A 65 7.25 0.58 -0.91
N GLY A 66 6.75 0.38 -2.12
CA GLY A 66 7.39 0.82 -3.36
C GLY A 66 8.21 -0.25 -4.08
N LEU A 67 8.42 -1.42 -3.48
CA LEU A 67 9.28 -2.47 -4.02
C LEU A 67 8.47 -3.55 -4.72
N LEU A 68 8.20 -3.35 -6.00
CA LEU A 68 7.54 -4.36 -6.83
C LEU A 68 8.48 -5.54 -7.09
N THR A 69 8.04 -6.76 -6.80
CA THR A 69 8.84 -7.98 -6.98
C THR A 69 8.47 -8.73 -8.26
N GLU A 70 9.35 -9.62 -8.72
CA GLU A 70 9.04 -10.50 -9.87
C GLU A 70 7.81 -11.38 -9.62
N ASP A 71 7.59 -11.81 -8.37
CA ASP A 71 6.43 -12.65 -8.03
C ASP A 71 5.13 -11.83 -8.04
N ASP A 72 5.19 -10.54 -7.70
CA ASP A 72 4.05 -9.64 -7.85
C ASP A 72 3.72 -9.45 -9.34
N GLU A 73 4.72 -9.24 -10.20
CA GLU A 73 4.53 -9.13 -11.66
C GLU A 73 3.95 -10.42 -12.28
N LYS A 74 4.41 -11.60 -11.83
CA LYS A 74 3.83 -12.89 -12.24
C LYS A 74 2.38 -13.02 -11.81
N THR A 75 2.05 -12.57 -10.60
CA THR A 75 0.67 -12.61 -10.09
C THR A 75 -0.23 -11.69 -10.91
N ILE A 76 0.22 -10.45 -11.16
CA ILE A 76 -0.51 -9.50 -12.03
C ILE A 76 -0.73 -10.10 -13.42
N ALA A 77 0.29 -10.72 -14.02
CA ALA A 77 0.16 -11.36 -15.33
C ALA A 77 -0.87 -12.50 -15.33
N SER A 78 -0.89 -13.31 -14.27
CA SER A 78 -1.88 -14.38 -14.09
C SER A 78 -3.31 -13.82 -13.97
N ASP A 79 -3.49 -12.75 -13.19
CA ASP A 79 -4.79 -12.12 -13.01
C ASP A 79 -5.29 -11.50 -14.33
N LEU A 80 -4.42 -10.87 -15.10
CA LEU A 80 -4.74 -10.32 -16.43
C LEU A 80 -5.08 -11.40 -17.45
N ALA A 81 -4.45 -12.58 -17.37
CA ALA A 81 -4.80 -13.72 -18.22
C ALA A 81 -6.20 -14.27 -17.89
N ALA A 82 -6.56 -14.31 -16.60
CA ALA A 82 -7.90 -14.72 -16.18
C ALA A 82 -9.02 -13.77 -16.67
N MET A 83 -8.69 -12.49 -16.89
CA MET A 83 -9.64 -11.54 -17.52
C MET A 83 -10.04 -12.00 -18.95
N ASP A 84 -9.10 -12.56 -19.72
CA ASP A 84 -9.41 -13.06 -21.07
C ASP A 84 -10.38 -14.24 -21.03
N GLU A 85 -10.12 -15.22 -20.16
CA GLU A 85 -10.96 -16.42 -20.06
C GLU A 85 -12.40 -16.06 -19.66
N SER A 86 -12.58 -15.02 -18.85
CA SER A 86 -13.90 -14.52 -18.48
C SER A 86 -14.62 -13.76 -19.61
N SER A 87 -13.88 -13.17 -20.56
CA SER A 87 -14.45 -12.41 -21.68
C SER A 87 -14.98 -13.30 -22.82
N PHE A 88 -14.59 -14.58 -22.86
CA PHE A 88 -14.99 -15.55 -23.88
C PHE A 88 -16.12 -16.50 -23.47
N ARG A 89 -16.65 -16.36 -22.25
CA ARG A 89 -17.80 -17.12 -21.73
C ARG A 89 -19.08 -16.31 -21.74
#